data_AF-A0A1L8CQI2-F1
#
_entry.id   AF-A0A1L8CQI2-F1
#
_cell.length_a   1.000
_cell.length_b   1.000
_cell.length_c   1.000
_cell.angle_alpha   90.00
_cell.angle_beta   90.00
_cell.angle_gamma   90.00
#
_symmetry.space_group_name_H-M   'P 1'
#
loop_
_entity.id
_entity.type
_entity.pdbx_description
1 polymer ?
#
loop_
_entity_poly.entity_id
_entity_poly.type
_entity_poly.pdbx_seq_one_letter_code
_entity_poly.pdbx_strand_id
1 'polypeptide(L)'
;MKRVLFVLLLTLSACATHPPAQEMSDARTAIKTAQALPGDQMMADKHLQSAEKALEDAASAIKLEQYERARSKALEAKRHAQHAARLKQSQINN
;
A
#
# COMPACT_ATOMS: atom_id res chain seq x y z
N MET A 1 37.89 -7.96 -15.46
CA MET A 1 37.73 -7.45 -14.07
C MET A 1 37.17 -6.04 -14.00
N LYS A 2 37.84 -4.97 -14.50
CA LYS A 2 37.38 -3.57 -14.40
C LYS A 2 36.02 -3.26 -15.07
N ARG A 3 35.67 -3.95 -16.16
CA ARG A 3 34.40 -3.72 -16.90
C ARG A 3 33.17 -4.29 -16.18
N VAL A 4 33.33 -5.38 -15.43
CA VAL A 4 32.23 -6.02 -14.67
C VAL A 4 31.79 -5.14 -13.50
N LEU A 5 32.75 -4.45 -12.86
CA LEU A 5 32.48 -3.51 -11.78
C LEU A 5 31.64 -2.30 -12.24
N PHE A 6 31.81 -1.86 -13.49
CA PHE A 6 31.08 -0.73 -14.05
C PHE A 6 29.62 -1.06 -14.40
N VAL A 7 29.34 -2.32 -14.78
CA VAL A 7 27.97 -2.78 -15.08
C VAL A 7 27.14 -2.93 -13.80
N LEU A 8 27.77 -3.30 -12.68
CA LEU A 8 27.09 -3.48 -11.39
C LEU A 8 26.64 -2.14 -10.76
N LEU A 9 27.32 -1.03 -11.04
CA LEU A 9 26.92 0.29 -10.51
C LEU A 9 25.71 0.92 -11.22
N LEU A 10 25.40 0.51 -12.45
CA LEU A 10 24.35 1.16 -13.26
C LEU A 10 22.93 0.65 -12.94
N THR A 11 22.77 -0.46 -12.21
CA THR A 11 21.44 -1.04 -11.92
C THR A 11 20.78 -0.45 -10.67
N LEU A 12 21.46 0.40 -9.89
CA LEU A 12 20.92 0.95 -8.64
C LEU A 12 20.08 2.24 -8.82
N SER A 13 20.06 2.86 -9.99
CA SER A 13 19.35 4.13 -10.22
C SER A 13 17.91 3.98 -10.77
N ALA A 14 17.44 2.76 -11.03
CA ALA A 14 16.14 2.52 -11.67
C ALA A 14 14.91 2.56 -10.73
N CYS A 15 15.11 2.70 -9.42
CA CYS A 15 14.05 2.51 -8.42
C CYS A 15 13.12 3.72 -8.17
N ALA A 16 13.34 4.87 -8.84
CA ALA A 16 12.59 6.11 -8.60
C ALA A 16 11.66 6.54 -9.75
N THR A 17 11.69 5.85 -10.90
CA THR A 17 10.99 6.28 -12.13
C THR A 17 9.86 5.36 -12.58
N HIS A 18 9.54 4.33 -11.80
CA HIS A 18 8.52 3.34 -12.16
C HIS A 18 7.33 3.37 -11.19
N PRO A 19 6.11 3.03 -11.66
CA PRO A 19 4.95 2.89 -10.79
C PRO A 19 5.22 1.93 -9.61
N PRO A 20 4.76 2.24 -8.38
CA PRO A 20 5.02 1.45 -7.17
C PRO A 20 4.12 0.20 -7.11
N ALA A 21 4.31 -0.73 -8.05
CA ALA A 21 3.42 -1.88 -8.24
C ALA A 21 3.35 -2.79 -7.00
N GLN A 22 4.47 -2.94 -6.28
CA GLN A 22 4.55 -3.76 -5.08
C GLN A 22 3.72 -3.15 -3.94
N GLU A 23 3.91 -1.87 -3.65
CA GLU A 23 3.16 -1.17 -2.60
C GLU A 23 1.66 -1.15 -2.89
N MET A 24 1.28 -0.97 -4.16
CA MET A 24 -0.12 -1.08 -4.60
C MET A 24 -0.69 -2.48 -4.37
N SER A 25 0.11 -3.54 -4.62
CA SER A 25 -0.30 -4.92 -4.39
C SER A 25 -0.47 -5.22 -2.90
N ASP A 26 0.50 -4.81 -2.09
CA ASP A 26 0.46 -4.93 -0.63
C ASP A 26 -0.78 -4.24 -0.04
N ALA A 27 -1.09 -3.02 -0.50
CA ALA A 27 -2.27 -2.27 -0.07
C ALA A 27 -3.57 -3.00 -0.43
N ARG A 28 -3.70 -3.50 -1.67
CA ARG A 28 -4.87 -4.29 -2.09
C ARG A 28 -5.05 -5.54 -1.24
N THR A 29 -3.97 -6.28 -1.00
CA THR A 29 -4.00 -7.48 -0.16
C THR A 29 -4.42 -7.13 1.27
N ALA A 30 -3.86 -6.07 1.86
CA ALA A 30 -4.23 -5.65 3.20
C ALA A 30 -5.72 -5.25 3.33
N ILE A 31 -6.26 -4.53 2.34
CA ILE A 31 -7.68 -4.17 2.30
C ILE A 31 -8.54 -5.43 2.22
N LYS A 32 -8.23 -6.36 1.30
CA LYS A 32 -8.97 -7.62 1.17
C LYS A 32 -8.94 -8.43 2.47
N THR A 33 -7.79 -8.51 3.12
CA THR A 33 -7.66 -9.18 4.43
C THR A 33 -8.56 -8.53 5.47
N ALA A 34 -8.55 -7.20 5.59
CA ALA A 34 -9.38 -6.47 6.54
C ALA A 34 -10.89 -6.58 6.24
N GLN A 35 -11.28 -6.65 4.98
CA GLN A 35 -12.67 -6.88 4.55
C GLN A 35 -13.15 -8.29 4.89
N ALA A 36 -12.27 -9.30 4.76
CA ALA A 36 -12.59 -10.70 5.03
C ALA A 36 -12.70 -11.04 6.52
N LEU A 37 -12.18 -10.19 7.43
CA LEU A 37 -12.30 -10.41 8.86
C LEU A 37 -13.75 -10.15 9.32
N PRO A 38 -14.32 -11.04 10.15
CA PRO A 38 -15.59 -10.78 10.81
C PRO A 38 -15.40 -9.70 11.89
N GLY A 39 -16.46 -8.94 12.16
CA GLY A 39 -16.44 -7.85 13.13
C GLY A 39 -17.09 -6.60 12.55
N ASP A 40 -18.13 -6.13 13.23
CA ASP A 40 -18.83 -4.89 12.94
C ASP A 40 -18.38 -3.84 13.95
N GLN A 41 -17.35 -3.09 13.56
CA GLN A 41 -16.89 -1.92 14.30
C GLN A 41 -16.92 -0.72 13.37
N MET A 42 -17.74 0.26 13.70
CA MET A 42 -17.81 1.54 13.00
C MET A 42 -16.41 2.18 12.81
N MET A 43 -15.51 2.02 13.78
CA MET A 43 -14.13 2.53 13.65
C MET A 43 -13.31 1.73 12.63
N ALA A 44 -13.47 0.40 12.57
CA ALA A 44 -12.82 -0.42 11.56
C ALA A 44 -13.31 -0.05 10.16
N ASP A 45 -14.61 0.21 9.99
CA ASP A 45 -15.19 0.61 8.70
C ASP A 45 -14.69 1.97 8.24
N LYS A 46 -14.57 2.95 9.15
CA LYS A 46 -13.92 4.24 8.85
C LYS A 46 -12.49 4.05 8.36
N HIS A 47 -11.73 3.16 8.99
CA HIS A 47 -10.37 2.86 8.54
C HIS A 47 -10.32 2.12 7.21
N LEU A 48 -11.27 1.20 6.93
CA LEU A 48 -11.40 0.57 5.61
C LEU A 48 -11.71 1.60 4.53
N GLN A 49 -12.65 2.51 4.78
CA GLN A 49 -12.99 3.58 3.84
C GLN A 49 -11.79 4.49 3.56
N SER A 50 -11.03 4.87 4.60
CA SER A 50 -9.78 5.64 4.42
C SER A 50 -8.74 4.85 3.64
N ALA A 51 -8.65 3.53 3.83
CA ALA A 51 -7.72 2.69 3.09
C ALA A 51 -8.05 2.64 1.59
N GLU A 52 -9.32 2.42 1.26
CA GLU A 52 -9.83 2.39 -0.11
C GLU A 52 -9.63 3.75 -0.80
N LYS A 53 -9.94 4.84 -0.09
CA LYS A 53 -9.74 6.20 -0.62
C LYS A 53 -8.28 6.50 -0.90
N ALA A 54 -7.38 6.15 0.01
CA ALA A 54 -5.95 6.33 -0.20
C ALA A 54 -5.42 5.49 -1.38
N LEU A 55 -5.96 4.28 -1.60
CA LEU A 55 -5.58 3.45 -2.75
C LEU A 55 -6.08 4.05 -4.08
N GLU A 56 -7.27 4.64 -4.09
CA GLU A 56 -7.79 5.39 -5.24
C GLU A 56 -6.94 6.63 -5.55
N ASP A 57 -6.55 7.38 -4.52
CA ASP A 57 -5.65 8.53 -4.66
C ASP A 57 -4.27 8.09 -5.19
N ALA A 58 -3.77 6.92 -4.74
CA ALA A 58 -2.54 6.34 -5.26
C ALA A 58 -2.65 5.98 -6.74
N ALA A 59 -3.75 5.36 -7.16
CA ALA A 59 -4.01 5.04 -8.56
C ALA A 59 -4.12 6.31 -9.42
N SER A 60 -4.73 7.37 -8.88
CA SER A 60 -4.82 8.68 -9.54
C SER A 60 -3.44 9.33 -9.70
N ALA A 61 -2.58 9.22 -8.68
CA ALA A 61 -1.20 9.70 -8.76
C ALA A 61 -0.37 8.94 -9.81
N ILE A 62 -0.59 7.63 -10.00
CA ILE A 62 0.04 6.86 -11.09
C ILE A 62 -0.36 7.42 -12.46
N LYS A 63 -1.65 7.74 -12.67
CA LYS A 63 -2.13 8.32 -13.94
C LYS A 63 -1.50 9.68 -14.25
N LEU A 64 -1.05 10.40 -13.22
CA LEU A 64 -0.38 11.69 -13.33
C LEU A 64 1.15 11.56 -13.30
N GLU A 65 1.69 10.33 -13.36
CA GLU A 65 3.12 10.02 -13.26
C GLU A 65 3.78 10.49 -11.94
N GLN A 66 2.97 10.76 -10.92
CA GLN A 66 3.41 11.18 -9.59
C GLN A 66 3.75 9.95 -8.73
N TYR A 67 4.77 9.17 -9.11
CA TYR A 67 5.03 7.86 -8.52
C TYR A 67 5.38 7.89 -7.03
N GLU A 68 6.11 8.91 -6.54
CA GLU A 68 6.39 9.04 -5.11
C GLU A 68 5.11 9.33 -4.30
N ARG A 69 4.21 10.17 -4.86
CA ARG A 69 2.90 10.39 -4.26
C ARG A 69 2.06 9.13 -4.26
N ALA A 70 2.08 8.37 -5.35
CA ALA A 70 1.42 7.08 -5.45
C ALA A 70 1.93 6.10 -4.39
N ARG A 71 3.25 6.02 -4.20
CA ARG A 71 3.88 5.14 -3.20
C ARG A 71 3.44 5.54 -1.79
N SER A 72 3.50 6.84 -1.47
CA SER A 72 3.06 7.35 -0.18
C SER A 72 1.60 7.02 0.11
N LYS A 73 0.71 7.23 -0.88
CA LYS A 73 -0.71 6.90 -0.78
C LYS A 73 -0.99 5.40 -0.69
N ALA A 74 -0.25 4.56 -1.40
CA ALA A 74 -0.35 3.11 -1.26
C ALA A 74 0.05 2.63 0.14
N LEU A 75 1.12 3.19 0.70
CA LEU A 75 1.55 2.89 2.08
C LEU A 75 0.52 3.39 3.11
N GLU A 76 -0.11 4.55 2.89
CA GLU A 76 -1.22 5.05 3.70
C GLU A 76 -2.40 4.09 3.68
N ALA A 77 -2.81 3.63 2.50
CA ALA A 77 -3.86 2.63 2.33
C ALA A 77 -3.56 1.35 3.12
N LYS A 78 -2.34 0.81 2.98
CA LYS A 78 -1.89 -0.38 3.72
C LYS A 78 -2.00 -0.19 5.24
N ARG A 79 -1.56 0.95 5.77
CA ARG A 79 -1.61 1.25 7.22
C ARG A 79 -3.03 1.30 7.74
N HIS A 80 -3.94 1.97 7.03
CA HIS A 80 -5.34 2.06 7.39
C HIS A 80 -6.01 0.68 7.38
N ALA A 81 -5.78 -0.13 6.33
CA ALA A 81 -6.31 -1.49 6.25
C ALA A 81 -5.81 -2.37 7.40
N GLN A 82 -4.52 -2.32 7.72
CA GLN A 82 -3.96 -3.06 8.87
C GLN A 82 -4.56 -2.60 10.20
N HIS A 83 -4.89 -1.31 10.35
CA HIS A 83 -5.54 -0.81 11.55
C HIS A 83 -6.99 -1.31 11.65
N ALA A 84 -7.75 -1.28 10.55
CA ALA A 84 -9.08 -1.86 10.50
C ALA A 84 -9.07 -3.37 10.85
N ALA A 85 -8.11 -4.13 10.31
CA ALA A 85 -7.96 -5.54 10.62
C ALA A 85 -7.70 -5.79 12.12
N ARG A 86 -6.84 -4.98 12.76
CA ARG A 86 -6.59 -5.08 14.21
C ARG A 86 -7.84 -4.80 15.04
N LEU A 87 -8.62 -3.79 14.66
CA LEU A 87 -9.87 -3.45 15.34
C LEU A 87 -10.89 -4.60 15.26
N LYS A 88 -11.11 -5.15 14.06
CA LYS A 88 -11.98 -6.33 13.87
C LYS A 88 -11.49 -7.54 14.65
N GLN A 89 -10.19 -7.83 14.61
CA GLN A 89 -9.61 -8.95 15.36
C GLN A 89 -9.77 -8.78 16.87
N SER A 90 -9.66 -7.54 17.39
CA SER A 90 -9.84 -7.27 18.81
C SER A 90 -11.27 -7.53 19.29
N GLN A 91 -12.26 -7.37 18.41
CA GLN A 91 -13.65 -7.71 18.71
C GLN A 91 -13.87 -9.22 18.76
N ILE A 92 -13.21 -10.00 17.89
CA ILE A 92 -13.34 -11.47 17.90
C ILE A 92 -12.80 -12.08 19.20
N ASN A 93 -11.77 -11.45 19.78
CA ASN A 93 -11.07 -11.96 20.95
C ASN A 93 -11.73 -11.55 22.30
N ASN A 94 -12.85 -10.82 22.26
CA ASN A 94 -13.64 -10.39 23.42
C ASN A 94 -15.04 -11.03 23.38
#